data_AF-A0AA45WQE1-F1
#
_entry.id   AF-A0AA45WQE1-F1
#
_cell.length_a   1.000
_cell.length_b   1.000
_cell.length_c   1.000
_cell.angle_alpha   90.00
_cell.angle_beta   90.00
_cell.angle_gamma   90.00
#
_symmetry.space_group_name_H-M   'P 1'
#
loop_
_entity.id
_entity.type
_entity.pdbx_description
1 polymer ?
#
loop_
_entity_poly.entity_id
_entity_poly.type
_entity_poly.pdbx_seq_one_letter_code
_entity_poly.pdbx_strand_id
1 'polypeptide(L)'
;MIKEIQECLELQDKLNKRINENWREIRKSEDFYRAIWLESAEAVESLPWKWWKKVEPNWDNVNIEIVDIWHFILSLVLKENVEVDNFYKGLNEDFKDSNIDGYLANKYFELKYTENLDKSHLIIFLFERVAEYALREDIKSVLFWFGVLVKNSITFEKLFNLYIGKNLLNHLRQELGYKDGSYKKVINGMEDNEYLMKLLEETKDIRLVEEKLRKILKEE
;
A
#
# COMPACT_ATOMS: atom_id res chain seq x y z
N MET A 1 2.72 -14.83 -8.94
CA MET A 1 1.62 -14.02 -8.39
C MET A 1 0.85 -14.71 -7.27
N ILE A 2 0.20 -15.87 -7.48
CA ILE A 2 -0.58 -16.56 -6.43
C ILE A 2 0.26 -16.88 -5.19
N LYS A 3 1.43 -17.53 -5.38
CA LYS A 3 2.35 -17.87 -4.29
C LYS A 3 2.85 -16.65 -3.53
N GLU A 4 3.14 -15.56 -4.24
CA GLU A 4 3.61 -14.30 -3.64
C GLU A 4 2.52 -13.65 -2.78
N ILE A 5 1.24 -13.67 -3.22
CA ILE A 5 0.14 -13.15 -2.41
C ILE A 5 -0.11 -14.03 -1.18
N GLN A 6 0.00 -15.36 -1.31
CA GLN A 6 -0.07 -16.27 -0.16
C GLN A 6 1.02 -15.97 0.86
N GLU A 7 2.25 -15.76 0.40
CA GLU A 7 3.37 -15.34 1.26
C GLU A 7 3.07 -13.99 1.94
N CYS A 8 2.55 -13.01 1.19
CA CYS A 8 2.15 -11.72 1.76
C CYS A 8 1.10 -11.90 2.88
N LEU A 9 0.09 -12.74 2.67
CA LEU A 9 -0.95 -13.03 3.67
C LEU A 9 -0.38 -13.68 4.94
N GLU A 10 0.53 -14.65 4.79
CA GLU A 10 1.20 -15.29 5.92
C GLU A 10 2.06 -14.30 6.72
N LEU A 11 2.81 -13.44 6.03
CA LEU A 11 3.60 -12.39 6.66
C LEU A 11 2.72 -11.31 7.31
N GLN A 12 1.57 -10.99 6.72
CA GLN A 12 0.64 -10.03 7.31
C GLN A 12 0.03 -10.55 8.61
N ASP A 13 -0.38 -11.82 8.64
CA ASP A 13 -0.92 -12.43 9.86
C ASP A 13 0.11 -12.45 10.99
N LYS A 14 1.38 -12.77 10.68
CA LYS A 14 2.50 -12.71 11.62
C LYS A 14 2.75 -11.29 12.14
N LEU A 15 2.76 -10.29 11.25
CA LEU A 15 2.92 -8.89 11.63
C LEU A 15 1.78 -8.43 12.54
N ASN A 16 0.53 -8.71 12.17
CA ASN A 16 -0.64 -8.34 12.96
C ASN A 16 -0.61 -8.98 14.36
N LYS A 17 -0.27 -10.28 14.46
CA LYS A 17 -0.08 -11.00 15.73
C LYS A 17 1.03 -10.40 16.58
N ARG A 18 2.12 -9.91 15.98
CA ARG A 18 3.19 -9.24 16.72
C ARG A 18 2.72 -7.93 17.34
N ILE A 19 1.89 -7.16 16.62
CA ILE A 19 1.34 -5.89 17.13
C ILE A 19 0.32 -6.17 18.25
N ASN A 20 -0.61 -7.10 17.99
CA ASN A 20 -1.57 -7.62 18.97
C ASN A 20 -1.83 -9.11 18.69
N GLU A 21 -1.53 -9.99 19.66
CA GLU A 21 -1.66 -11.45 19.49
C GLU A 21 -3.07 -11.87 19.02
N ASN A 22 -4.09 -11.25 19.62
CA ASN A 22 -5.51 -11.48 19.33
C ASN A 22 -6.11 -10.42 18.40
N TRP A 23 -5.35 -9.93 17.42
CA TRP A 23 -5.76 -8.80 16.58
C TRP A 23 -7.11 -8.99 15.88
N ARG A 24 -7.49 -10.22 15.53
CA ARG A 24 -8.75 -10.54 14.83
C ARG A 24 -9.98 -10.25 15.68
N GLU A 25 -9.85 -10.42 16.99
CA GLU A 25 -10.90 -10.21 17.98
C GLU A 25 -10.97 -8.75 18.41
N ILE A 26 -9.80 -8.10 18.54
CA ILE A 26 -9.71 -6.72 19.06
C ILE A 26 -9.97 -5.68 17.97
N ARG A 27 -9.52 -5.92 16.73
CA ARG A 27 -9.68 -4.98 15.61
C ARG A 27 -10.98 -5.20 14.88
N LYS A 28 -11.63 -4.10 14.49
CA LYS A 28 -12.81 -4.11 13.63
C LYS A 28 -12.40 -3.93 12.16
N SER A 29 -13.26 -4.31 11.22
CA SER A 29 -12.93 -4.17 9.79
C SER A 29 -12.78 -2.70 9.42
N GLU A 30 -13.61 -1.85 10.01
CA GLU A 30 -13.64 -0.41 9.92
C GLU A 30 -12.30 0.24 10.30
N ASP A 31 -11.49 -0.40 11.15
CA ASP A 31 -10.15 0.08 11.49
C ASP A 31 -9.21 0.01 10.29
N PHE A 32 -9.30 -1.06 9.50
CA PHE A 32 -8.46 -1.26 8.33
C PHE A 32 -9.00 -0.49 7.12
N TYR A 33 -10.33 -0.42 6.93
CA TYR A 33 -10.91 0.50 5.94
C TYR A 33 -10.50 1.94 6.21
N ARG A 34 -10.46 2.35 7.48
CA ARG A 34 -9.97 3.68 7.87
C ARG A 34 -8.51 3.90 7.49
N ALA A 35 -7.67 2.92 7.77
CA ALA A 35 -6.27 2.99 7.38
C ALA A 35 -6.12 3.10 5.85
N ILE A 36 -6.84 2.28 5.07
CA ILE A 36 -6.78 2.32 3.59
C ILE A 36 -7.09 3.71 3.03
N TRP A 37 -8.16 4.37 3.48
CA TRP A 37 -8.48 5.69 2.94
C TRP A 37 -7.54 6.79 3.44
N LEU A 38 -7.01 6.67 4.67
CA LEU A 38 -5.99 7.60 5.18
C LEU A 38 -4.70 7.48 4.36
N GLU A 39 -4.18 6.28 4.13
CA GLU A 39 -2.98 6.07 3.31
C GLU A 39 -3.21 6.47 1.84
N SER A 40 -4.45 6.31 1.33
CA SER A 40 -4.81 6.83 0.00
C SER A 40 -4.71 8.36 -0.05
N ALA A 41 -5.09 9.06 1.03
CA ALA A 41 -4.95 10.51 1.13
C ALA A 41 -3.48 10.94 1.28
N GLU A 42 -2.66 10.21 2.06
CA GLU A 42 -1.21 10.44 2.17
C GLU A 42 -0.51 10.27 0.81
N ALA A 43 -0.94 9.28 0.01
CA ALA A 43 -0.43 9.08 -1.33
C ALA A 43 -0.80 10.25 -2.27
N VAL A 44 -2.04 10.74 -2.21
CA VAL A 44 -2.49 11.90 -2.99
C VAL A 44 -1.76 13.17 -2.59
N GLU A 45 -1.42 13.37 -1.31
CA GLU A 45 -0.61 14.51 -0.85
C GLU A 45 0.78 14.56 -1.51
N SER A 46 1.28 13.42 -1.98
CA SER A 46 2.55 13.30 -2.71
C SER A 46 2.45 13.65 -4.20
N LEU A 47 1.25 14.02 -4.69
CA LEU A 47 0.95 14.27 -6.10
C LEU A 47 0.47 15.71 -6.36
N PRO A 48 0.57 16.22 -7.61
CA PRO A 48 0.30 17.61 -7.97
C PRO A 48 -1.20 17.96 -8.07
N TRP A 49 -1.96 17.77 -7.00
CA TRP A 49 -3.40 18.08 -6.97
C TRP A 49 -3.72 19.54 -6.58
N LYS A 50 -2.81 20.21 -5.86
CA LYS A 50 -3.02 21.56 -5.32
C LYS A 50 -3.01 22.60 -6.43
N TRP A 51 -4.17 23.11 -6.81
CA TRP A 51 -4.28 24.12 -7.88
C TRP A 51 -3.68 25.49 -7.50
N TRP A 52 -3.38 25.73 -6.21
CA TRP A 52 -2.81 26.99 -5.71
C TRP A 52 -1.30 26.93 -5.43
N LYS A 53 -0.64 25.77 -5.60
CA LYS A 53 0.79 25.60 -5.32
C LYS A 53 1.38 24.53 -6.23
N LYS A 54 2.51 24.84 -6.88
CA LYS A 54 3.27 23.83 -7.61
C LYS A 54 3.83 22.77 -6.65
N VAL A 55 3.53 21.51 -6.91
CA VAL A 55 4.02 20.34 -6.19
C VAL A 55 4.73 19.45 -7.20
N GLU A 56 5.97 19.05 -6.90
CA GLU A 56 6.64 18.01 -7.69
C GLU A 56 6.20 16.63 -7.15
N PRO A 57 5.79 15.68 -8.00
CA PRO A 57 5.38 14.36 -7.54
C PRO A 57 6.52 13.63 -6.81
N ASN A 58 6.25 13.10 -5.61
CA ASN A 58 7.15 12.20 -4.91
C ASN A 58 6.73 10.74 -5.14
N TRP A 59 7.21 10.15 -6.25
CA TRP A 59 6.84 8.79 -6.65
C TRP A 59 7.36 7.70 -5.71
N ASP A 60 8.44 7.95 -4.98
CA ASP A 60 8.93 7.00 -3.98
C ASP A 60 7.99 6.93 -2.79
N ASN A 61 7.50 8.07 -2.30
CA ASN A 61 6.47 8.09 -1.26
C ASN A 61 5.17 7.44 -1.75
N VAL A 62 4.73 7.74 -2.99
CA VAL A 62 3.56 7.07 -3.59
C VAL A 62 3.71 5.55 -3.59
N ASN A 63 4.90 5.02 -3.92
CA ASN A 63 5.14 3.58 -3.87
C ASN A 63 5.06 3.01 -2.45
N ILE A 64 5.54 3.77 -1.45
CA ILE A 64 5.43 3.40 -0.04
C ILE A 64 3.96 3.36 0.40
N GLU A 65 3.17 4.37 0.07
CA GLU A 65 1.76 4.39 0.47
C GLU A 65 0.92 3.32 -0.24
N ILE A 66 1.25 2.96 -1.48
CA ILE A 66 0.64 1.79 -2.14
C ILE A 66 0.89 0.51 -1.34
N VAL A 67 2.09 0.35 -0.79
CA VAL A 67 2.47 -0.82 0.02
C VAL A 67 1.78 -0.79 1.38
N ASP A 68 1.63 0.39 1.99
CA ASP A 68 0.92 0.53 3.27
C ASP A 68 -0.58 0.25 3.09
N ILE A 69 -1.21 0.74 2.02
CA ILE A 69 -2.56 0.33 1.60
C ILE A 69 -2.65 -1.19 1.44
N TRP A 70 -1.64 -1.81 0.80
CA TRP A 70 -1.64 -3.26 0.61
C TRP A 70 -1.59 -4.04 1.93
N HIS A 71 -0.79 -3.60 2.91
CA HIS A 71 -0.78 -4.18 4.26
C HIS A 71 -2.18 -4.19 4.91
N PHE A 72 -2.91 -3.07 4.77
CA PHE A 72 -4.25 -2.95 5.34
C PHE A 72 -5.31 -3.73 4.55
N ILE A 73 -5.22 -3.78 3.22
CA ILE A 73 -6.07 -4.64 2.39
C ILE A 73 -5.88 -6.12 2.74
N LEU A 74 -4.63 -6.59 2.87
CA LEU A 74 -4.35 -7.98 3.25
C LEU A 74 -4.86 -8.31 4.66
N SER A 75 -4.80 -7.34 5.58
CA SER A 75 -5.38 -7.50 6.92
C SER A 75 -6.90 -7.64 6.87
N LEU A 76 -7.59 -6.89 6.00
CA LEU A 76 -9.03 -7.04 5.76
C LEU A 76 -9.37 -8.39 5.13
N VAL A 77 -8.65 -8.76 4.06
CA VAL A 77 -8.80 -10.06 3.38
C VAL A 77 -8.74 -11.20 4.39
N LEU A 78 -7.74 -11.16 5.26
CA LEU A 78 -7.57 -12.11 6.35
C LEU A 78 -8.70 -12.05 7.37
N LYS A 79 -9.18 -10.86 7.74
CA LYS A 79 -10.21 -10.66 8.78
C LYS A 79 -11.59 -11.11 8.32
N GLU A 80 -11.96 -10.77 7.09
CA GLU A 80 -13.27 -11.06 6.50
C GLU A 80 -13.30 -12.38 5.72
N ASN A 81 -12.15 -13.05 5.59
CA ASN A 81 -12.00 -14.31 4.87
C ASN A 81 -12.47 -14.19 3.41
N VAL A 82 -11.98 -13.17 2.72
CA VAL A 82 -12.36 -12.83 1.33
C VAL A 82 -11.28 -13.27 0.35
N GLU A 83 -11.66 -13.83 -0.79
CA GLU A 83 -10.72 -14.19 -1.84
C GLU A 83 -10.23 -12.94 -2.61
N VAL A 84 -8.99 -13.01 -3.12
CA VAL A 84 -8.34 -11.88 -3.82
C VAL A 84 -8.69 -11.81 -5.32
N ASP A 85 -9.70 -12.53 -5.79
CA ASP A 85 -10.06 -12.62 -7.21
C ASP A 85 -10.32 -11.27 -7.85
N ASN A 86 -10.95 -10.34 -7.12
CA ASN A 86 -11.19 -9.00 -7.62
C ASN A 86 -9.91 -8.19 -7.81
N PHE A 87 -8.85 -8.45 -7.04
CA PHE A 87 -7.55 -7.85 -7.28
C PHE A 87 -6.96 -8.32 -8.61
N TYR A 88 -7.10 -9.61 -8.95
CA TYR A 88 -6.70 -10.12 -10.26
C TYR A 88 -7.53 -9.55 -11.39
N LYS A 89 -8.85 -9.40 -11.21
CA LYS A 89 -9.70 -8.70 -12.20
C LYS A 89 -9.21 -7.27 -12.41
N GLY A 90 -8.91 -6.54 -11.34
CA GLY A 90 -8.36 -5.19 -11.41
C GLY A 90 -7.01 -5.11 -12.13
N LEU A 91 -6.07 -6.01 -11.80
CA LEU A 91 -4.76 -6.08 -12.46
C LEU A 91 -4.85 -6.34 -13.97
N ASN A 92 -5.87 -7.10 -14.38
CA ASN A 92 -6.16 -7.39 -15.78
C ASN A 92 -7.08 -6.34 -16.42
N GLU A 93 -7.51 -5.32 -15.66
CA GLU A 93 -8.47 -4.30 -16.09
C GLU A 93 -9.77 -4.91 -16.62
N ASP A 94 -10.18 -6.03 -16.03
CA ASP A 94 -11.37 -6.78 -16.43
C ASP A 94 -12.61 -6.24 -15.72
N PHE A 95 -13.21 -5.21 -16.33
CA PHE A 95 -14.46 -4.62 -15.84
C PHE A 95 -15.70 -5.50 -16.09
N LYS A 96 -15.56 -6.66 -16.73
CA LYS A 96 -16.68 -7.56 -16.97
C LYS A 96 -17.10 -8.24 -15.66
N ASP A 97 -18.41 -8.21 -15.37
CA ASP A 97 -19.00 -8.84 -14.18
C ASP A 97 -18.26 -8.44 -12.87
N SER A 98 -17.72 -7.22 -12.82
CA SER A 98 -16.93 -6.68 -11.69
C SER A 98 -17.80 -5.95 -10.66
N ASN A 99 -19.09 -5.72 -10.97
CA ASN A 99 -20.02 -4.88 -10.20
C ASN A 99 -19.52 -3.43 -10.01
N ILE A 100 -18.60 -2.98 -10.87
CA ILE A 100 -18.13 -1.60 -10.90
C ILE A 100 -19.11 -0.75 -11.70
N ASP A 101 -19.37 0.46 -11.20
CA ASP A 101 -20.22 1.42 -11.89
C ASP A 101 -19.65 1.76 -13.28
N GLY A 102 -20.49 1.62 -14.31
CA GLY A 102 -20.11 1.90 -15.70
C GLY A 102 -19.65 3.34 -15.94
N TYR A 103 -20.18 4.30 -15.19
CA TYR A 103 -19.69 5.68 -15.20
C TYR A 103 -18.23 5.77 -14.73
N LEU A 104 -17.88 5.08 -13.64
CA LEU A 104 -16.51 5.07 -13.14
C LEU A 104 -15.56 4.34 -14.09
N ALA A 105 -16.00 3.24 -14.71
CA ALA A 105 -15.24 2.55 -15.74
C ALA A 105 -14.98 3.45 -16.97
N ASN A 106 -16.00 4.16 -17.45
CA ASN A 106 -15.85 5.09 -18.57
C ASN A 106 -14.89 6.24 -18.23
N LYS A 107 -15.02 6.83 -17.04
CA LYS A 107 -14.12 7.89 -16.56
C LYS A 107 -12.67 7.40 -16.43
N TYR A 108 -12.47 6.17 -15.98
CA TYR A 108 -11.14 5.55 -15.95
C TYR A 108 -10.52 5.47 -17.35
N PHE A 109 -11.25 4.95 -18.33
CA PHE A 109 -10.75 4.83 -19.71
C PHE A 109 -10.55 6.19 -20.38
N GLU A 110 -11.42 7.16 -20.11
CA GLU A 110 -11.24 8.55 -20.55
C GLU A 110 -9.90 9.10 -20.05
N LEU A 111 -9.64 9.06 -18.74
CA LEU A 111 -8.38 9.53 -18.16
C LEU A 111 -7.17 8.76 -18.69
N LYS A 112 -7.27 7.44 -18.81
CA LYS A 112 -6.18 6.57 -19.25
C LYS A 112 -5.73 6.86 -20.70
N TYR A 113 -6.68 7.15 -21.58
CA TYR A 113 -6.41 7.34 -23.01
C TYR A 113 -6.43 8.80 -23.46
N THR A 114 -6.57 9.75 -22.53
CA THR A 114 -6.44 11.17 -22.85
C THR A 114 -5.00 11.50 -23.20
N GLU A 115 -4.77 12.02 -24.40
CA GLU A 115 -3.45 12.43 -24.85
C GLU A 115 -2.91 13.59 -24.00
N ASN A 116 -1.61 13.53 -23.66
CA ASN A 116 -0.90 14.56 -22.89
C ASN A 116 -1.44 14.81 -21.47
N LEU A 117 -2.27 13.92 -20.92
CA LEU A 117 -2.66 14.00 -19.51
C LEU A 117 -1.48 13.60 -18.63
N ASP A 118 -1.16 14.43 -17.63
CA ASP A 118 -0.21 14.05 -16.58
C ASP A 118 -0.74 12.80 -15.86
N LYS A 119 0.08 11.74 -15.86
CA LYS A 119 -0.19 10.45 -15.22
C LYS A 119 -0.72 10.59 -13.79
N SER A 120 -0.29 11.62 -13.07
CA SER A 120 -0.76 11.94 -11.72
C SER A 120 -2.28 12.05 -11.63
N HIS A 121 -2.97 12.56 -12.66
CA HIS A 121 -4.44 12.67 -12.66
C HIS A 121 -5.11 11.30 -12.63
N LEU A 122 -4.61 10.35 -13.43
CA LEU A 122 -5.11 8.97 -13.42
C LEU A 122 -4.84 8.31 -12.07
N ILE A 123 -3.63 8.49 -11.53
CA ILE A 123 -3.24 7.88 -10.26
C ILE A 123 -4.05 8.47 -9.09
N ILE A 124 -4.26 9.79 -9.03
CA ILE A 124 -5.14 10.44 -8.05
C ILE A 124 -6.55 9.87 -8.15
N PHE A 125 -7.11 9.79 -9.37
CA PHE A 125 -8.43 9.20 -9.58
C PHE A 125 -8.52 7.78 -9.01
N LEU A 126 -7.49 6.95 -9.23
CA LEU A 126 -7.47 5.56 -8.74
C LEU A 126 -7.35 5.48 -7.20
N PHE A 127 -6.52 6.32 -6.56
CA PHE A 127 -6.50 6.42 -5.10
C PHE A 127 -7.84 6.85 -4.53
N GLU A 128 -8.51 7.82 -5.14
CA GLU A 128 -9.85 8.24 -4.74
C GLU A 128 -10.88 7.11 -4.86
N ARG A 129 -10.78 6.24 -5.88
CA ARG A 129 -11.66 5.07 -5.98
C ARG A 129 -11.37 4.07 -4.86
N VAL A 130 -10.09 3.79 -4.56
CA VAL A 130 -9.72 2.92 -3.42
C VAL A 130 -10.28 3.49 -2.11
N ALA A 131 -10.11 4.79 -1.86
CA ALA A 131 -10.63 5.47 -0.68
C ALA A 131 -12.17 5.47 -0.62
N GLU A 132 -12.84 5.76 -1.73
CA GLU A 132 -14.31 5.78 -1.83
C GLU A 132 -14.90 4.43 -1.44
N TYR A 133 -14.37 3.33 -1.98
CA TYR A 133 -14.89 1.99 -1.67
C TYR A 133 -14.45 1.49 -0.30
N ALA A 134 -13.34 1.99 0.24
CA ALA A 134 -12.99 1.75 1.64
C ALA A 134 -13.99 2.43 2.58
N LEU A 135 -14.41 3.67 2.29
CA LEU A 135 -15.44 4.38 3.05
C LEU A 135 -16.83 3.72 2.95
N ARG A 136 -17.08 2.97 1.88
CA ARG A 136 -18.30 2.17 1.68
C ARG A 136 -18.20 0.76 2.29
N GLU A 137 -17.05 0.41 2.89
CA GLU A 137 -16.78 -0.90 3.47
C GLU A 137 -16.97 -2.06 2.46
N ASP A 138 -16.56 -1.82 1.21
CA ASP A 138 -16.66 -2.79 0.12
C ASP A 138 -15.27 -3.28 -0.30
N ILE A 139 -14.76 -4.28 0.43
CA ILE A 139 -13.45 -4.90 0.16
C ILE A 139 -13.34 -5.46 -1.27
N LYS A 140 -14.44 -5.94 -1.86
CA LYS A 140 -14.44 -6.49 -3.21
C LYS A 140 -14.12 -5.41 -4.23
N SER A 141 -14.71 -4.24 -4.10
CA SER A 141 -14.41 -3.10 -4.97
C SER A 141 -13.07 -2.44 -4.63
N VAL A 142 -12.68 -2.41 -3.35
CA VAL A 142 -11.32 -1.98 -2.94
C VAL A 142 -10.25 -2.83 -3.62
N LEU A 143 -10.37 -4.16 -3.57
CA LEU A 143 -9.45 -5.08 -4.24
C LEU A 143 -9.38 -4.82 -5.74
N PHE A 144 -10.53 -4.63 -6.39
CA PHE A 144 -10.59 -4.31 -7.81
C PHE A 144 -9.86 -3.01 -8.16
N TRP A 145 -10.24 -1.90 -7.53
CA TRP A 145 -9.62 -0.60 -7.81
C TRP A 145 -8.15 -0.55 -7.40
N PHE A 146 -7.75 -1.25 -6.35
CA PHE A 146 -6.34 -1.40 -5.99
C PHE A 146 -5.57 -2.19 -7.04
N GLY A 147 -6.15 -3.23 -7.64
CA GLY A 147 -5.56 -3.94 -8.78
C GLY A 147 -5.36 -3.03 -9.99
N VAL A 148 -6.36 -2.20 -10.32
CA VAL A 148 -6.26 -1.20 -11.40
C VAL A 148 -5.20 -0.15 -11.06
N LEU A 149 -5.15 0.33 -9.80
CA LEU A 149 -4.10 1.24 -9.32
C LEU A 149 -2.72 0.65 -9.56
N VAL A 150 -2.46 -0.56 -9.05
CA VAL A 150 -1.18 -1.27 -9.22
C VAL A 150 -0.83 -1.36 -10.70
N LYS A 151 -1.74 -1.86 -11.54
CA LYS A 151 -1.52 -1.97 -13.00
C LYS A 151 -1.00 -0.69 -13.65
N ASN A 152 -1.44 0.48 -13.16
CA ASN A 152 -1.10 1.78 -13.75
C ASN A 152 0.03 2.51 -13.00
N SER A 153 0.34 2.15 -11.75
CA SER A 153 1.34 2.84 -10.91
C SER A 153 2.65 2.07 -10.79
N ILE A 154 2.59 0.76 -10.49
CA ILE A 154 3.73 -0.05 -10.05
C ILE A 154 3.62 -1.49 -10.57
N THR A 155 4.74 -2.11 -10.95
CA THR A 155 4.69 -3.54 -11.33
C THR A 155 4.38 -4.41 -10.11
N PHE A 156 3.68 -5.54 -10.31
CA PHE A 156 3.41 -6.47 -9.23
C PHE A 156 4.70 -6.99 -8.57
N GLU A 157 5.76 -7.24 -9.34
CA GLU A 157 7.08 -7.62 -8.80
C GLU A 157 7.64 -6.55 -7.86
N LYS A 158 7.55 -5.26 -8.25
CA LYS A 158 8.02 -4.17 -7.40
C LYS A 158 7.14 -4.01 -6.15
N LEU A 159 5.81 -4.12 -6.27
CA LEU A 159 4.90 -4.15 -5.12
C LEU A 159 5.27 -5.26 -4.13
N PHE A 160 5.52 -6.48 -4.62
CA PHE A 160 5.90 -7.61 -3.79
C PHE A 160 7.21 -7.36 -3.05
N ASN A 161 8.28 -6.95 -3.76
CA ASN A 161 9.58 -6.70 -3.14
C ASN A 161 9.52 -5.57 -2.09
N LEU A 162 8.81 -4.48 -2.39
CA LEU A 162 8.61 -3.39 -1.44
C LEU A 162 7.79 -3.85 -0.23
N TYR A 163 6.76 -4.68 -0.43
CA TYR A 163 5.98 -5.26 0.65
C TYR A 163 6.85 -6.11 1.59
N ILE A 164 7.71 -6.99 1.06
CA ILE A 164 8.62 -7.80 1.89
C ILE A 164 9.53 -6.89 2.73
N GLY A 165 10.12 -5.87 2.12
CA GLY A 165 10.95 -4.89 2.81
C GLY A 165 10.19 -4.07 3.86
N LYS A 166 8.98 -3.61 3.54
CA LYS A 166 8.15 -2.80 4.45
C LYS A 166 7.58 -3.64 5.59
N ASN A 167 7.24 -4.90 5.34
CA ASN A 167 6.87 -5.88 6.37
C ASN A 167 8.01 -6.08 7.38
N LEU A 168 9.25 -6.27 6.89
CA LEU A 168 10.45 -6.32 7.71
C LEU A 168 10.64 -5.04 8.53
N LEU A 169 10.57 -3.86 7.90
CA LEU A 169 10.70 -2.59 8.61
C LEU A 169 9.63 -2.43 9.70
N ASN A 170 8.37 -2.77 9.41
CA ASN A 170 7.29 -2.73 10.39
C ASN A 170 7.53 -3.70 11.55
N HIS A 171 8.13 -4.87 11.30
CA HIS A 171 8.58 -5.78 12.33
C HIS A 171 9.68 -5.16 13.21
N LEU A 172 10.68 -4.51 12.61
CA LEU A 172 11.75 -3.83 13.34
C LEU A 172 11.21 -2.66 14.17
N ARG A 173 10.28 -1.86 13.64
CA ARG A 173 9.57 -0.81 14.39
C ARG A 173 8.98 -1.37 15.68
N GLN A 174 8.23 -2.48 15.59
CA GLN A 174 7.63 -3.11 16.79
C GLN A 174 8.68 -3.67 17.77
N GLU A 175 9.82 -4.18 17.27
CA GLU A 175 10.93 -4.64 18.11
C GLU A 175 11.58 -3.52 18.91
N LEU A 176 11.71 -2.35 18.27
CA LEU A 176 12.43 -1.19 18.76
C LEU A 176 11.50 -0.18 19.45
N GLY A 177 10.35 -0.64 19.96
CA GLY A 177 9.49 0.17 20.83
C GLY A 177 8.52 1.13 20.12
N TYR A 178 8.07 0.82 18.90
CA TYR A 178 7.04 1.64 18.25
C TYR A 178 5.72 1.71 19.04
N LYS A 179 5.38 0.64 19.77
CA LYS A 179 4.16 0.56 20.58
C LYS A 179 4.23 1.40 21.86
N ASP A 180 5.41 1.53 22.46
CA ASP A 180 5.63 2.35 23.66
C ASP A 180 6.08 3.79 23.35
N GLY A 181 6.34 4.08 22.06
CA GLY A 181 6.70 5.39 21.56
C GLY A 181 8.19 5.71 21.63
N SER A 182 9.05 4.78 22.02
CA SER A 182 10.51 4.99 22.05
C SER A 182 11.15 4.94 20.67
N TYR A 183 10.49 4.33 19.67
CA TYR A 183 10.99 4.28 18.30
C TYR A 183 10.97 5.66 17.61
N LYS A 184 12.09 6.06 17.00
CA LYS A 184 12.20 7.26 16.17
C LYS A 184 12.13 6.88 14.69
N LYS A 185 11.07 7.34 14.00
CA LYS A 185 10.93 7.15 12.53
C LYS A 185 11.96 7.91 11.71
N VAL A 186 12.45 9.04 12.23
CA VAL A 186 13.45 9.88 11.57
C VAL A 186 14.79 9.64 12.25
N ILE A 187 15.77 9.16 11.48
CA ILE A 187 17.15 8.92 11.92
C ILE A 187 18.05 9.85 11.10
N ASN A 188 18.90 10.64 11.78
CA ASN A 188 19.82 11.57 11.12
C ASN A 188 19.16 12.51 10.08
N GLY A 189 17.90 12.91 10.32
CA GLY A 189 17.14 13.80 9.44
C GLY A 189 16.46 13.13 8.24
N MET A 190 16.50 11.80 8.15
CA MET A 190 15.92 11.02 7.07
C MET A 190 14.94 9.96 7.62
N GLU A 191 13.81 9.76 6.93
CA GLU A 191 12.83 8.75 7.36
C GLU A 191 13.31 7.32 7.12
N ASP A 192 12.95 6.41 8.02
CA ASP A 192 13.24 4.97 7.93
C ASP A 192 12.75 4.32 6.62
N ASN A 193 11.61 4.77 6.08
CA ASN A 193 11.08 4.36 4.77
C ASN A 193 12.06 4.71 3.64
N GLU A 194 12.70 5.88 3.69
CA GLU A 194 13.66 6.27 2.65
C GLU A 194 14.94 5.42 2.73
N TYR A 195 15.38 5.05 3.94
CA TYR A 195 16.50 4.12 4.10
C TYR A 195 16.17 2.75 3.52
N LEU A 196 14.97 2.24 3.80
CA LEU A 196 14.48 1.00 3.21
C LEU A 196 14.50 1.05 1.69
N MET A 197 14.00 2.13 1.08
CA MET A 197 13.98 2.31 -0.38
C MET A 197 15.39 2.22 -0.97
N LYS A 198 16.36 2.99 -0.43
CA LYS A 198 17.76 2.94 -0.89
C LYS A 198 18.35 1.53 -0.80
N LEU A 199 18.08 0.81 0.28
CA LEU A 199 18.59 -0.55 0.47
C LEU A 199 17.99 -1.56 -0.52
N LEU A 200 16.70 -1.43 -0.85
CA LEU A 200 16.03 -2.29 -1.82
C LEU A 200 16.47 -2.00 -3.28
N GLU A 201 16.99 -0.80 -3.56
CA GLU A 201 17.66 -0.49 -4.83
C GLU A 201 19.04 -1.16 -4.92
N GLU A 202 19.75 -1.28 -3.80
CA GLU A 202 21.07 -1.90 -3.74
C GLU A 202 21.04 -3.44 -3.79
N THR A 203 20.04 -4.07 -3.17
CA THR A 203 19.99 -5.54 -3.05
C THR A 203 18.57 -6.07 -2.90
N LYS A 204 18.31 -7.22 -3.52
CA LYS A 204 17.09 -8.03 -3.29
C LYS A 204 17.25 -9.04 -2.14
N ASP A 205 18.44 -9.17 -1.55
CA ASP A 205 18.66 -10.06 -0.40
C ASP A 205 18.10 -9.43 0.87
N ILE A 206 16.92 -9.89 1.28
CA ILE A 206 16.22 -9.38 2.45
C ILE A 206 17.02 -9.54 3.75
N ARG A 207 17.92 -10.53 3.86
CA ARG A 207 18.77 -10.71 5.05
C ARG A 207 19.80 -9.60 5.15
N LEU A 208 20.36 -9.20 4.02
CA LEU A 208 21.30 -8.08 3.96
C LEU A 208 20.58 -6.75 4.23
N VAL A 209 19.35 -6.59 3.73
CA VAL A 209 18.50 -5.43 4.05
C VAL A 209 18.24 -5.35 5.56
N GLU A 210 17.86 -6.47 6.19
CA GLU A 210 17.65 -6.53 7.64
C GLU A 210 18.91 -6.17 8.43
N GLU A 211 20.06 -6.74 8.07
CA GLU A 211 21.32 -6.45 8.76
C GLU A 211 21.66 -4.96 8.69
N LYS A 212 21.53 -4.35 7.51
CA LYS A 212 21.80 -2.92 7.31
C LYS A 212 20.79 -2.03 8.03
N LEU A 213 19.49 -2.31 7.94
CA LEU A 213 18.45 -1.57 8.66
C LEU A 213 18.67 -1.64 10.17
N ARG A 214 18.99 -2.82 10.72
CA ARG A 214 19.25 -2.95 12.16
C ARG A 214 20.43 -2.12 12.65
N LYS A 215 21.45 -1.90 11.82
CA LYS A 215 22.57 -1.00 12.14
C LYS A 215 22.08 0.45 12.16
N ILE A 216 21.43 0.90 11.08
CA ILE A 216 20.90 2.27 10.96
C ILE A 216 19.94 2.62 12.10
N LEU A 217 19.00 1.71 12.41
CA LEU A 217 17.96 1.95 13.42
C LEU A 217 18.45 1.88 14.87
N LYS A 218 19.69 1.43 15.12
CA LYS A 218 20.31 1.35 16.45
C LYS A 218 21.40 2.39 16.68
N GLU A 219 21.80 3.11 15.63
CA GLU A 219 22.72 4.23 15.74
C GLU A 219 21.99 5.42 16.40
N GLU A 220 22.16 5.56 17.73
CA GLU A 220 21.89 6.79 18.49
C GLU A 220 23.15 7.65 18.61
#